data_AF-A0A947LU34-F1
#
_entry.id   AF-A0A947LU34-F1
#
_cell.length_a   1.000
_cell.length_b   1.000
_cell.length_c   1.000
_cell.angle_alpha   90.00
_cell.angle_beta   90.00
_cell.angle_gamma   90.00
#
_symmetry.space_group_name_H-M   'P 1'
#
loop_
_entity.id
_entity.type
_entity.pdbx_description
1 polymer ?
#
loop_
_entity_poly.entity_id
_entity_poly.type
_entity_poly.pdbx_seq_one_letter_code
_entity_poly.pdbx_strand_id
1 'polypeptide(L)'
;MSDLYIGLMSGTSLDGIDGVLADFSGPRMVVTHHASAPFSPELRAELLALNTSGDNELHRAALAGNALSRAYADVVHTLLQQSGLPASAIQAMGAHGQTVRHRPQEFDGTGYTLQLGNPALLAERTGIAVVADFRSRDVAAGGQGAPLVPAFHQGVFGRPNETVLVLNIGGISNLSVLGAD
;
A
#
# COMPACT_ATOMS: atom_id res chain seq x y z
N MET A 1 3.03 22.31 -12.61
CA MET A 1 3.07 20.94 -13.18
C MET A 1 2.12 20.12 -12.31
N SER A 2 1.25 19.30 -12.88
CA SER A 2 0.30 18.51 -12.08
C SER A 2 1.02 17.36 -11.40
N ASP A 3 1.09 17.36 -10.07
CA ASP A 3 1.73 16.32 -9.26
C ASP A 3 0.66 15.34 -8.75
N LEU A 4 0.12 14.55 -9.68
CA LEU A 4 -0.95 13.59 -9.41
C LEU A 4 -0.38 12.18 -9.20
N TYR A 5 -0.77 11.55 -8.09
CA TYR A 5 -0.32 10.21 -7.73
C TYR A 5 -1.51 9.35 -7.31
N ILE A 6 -1.40 8.05 -7.57
CA ILE A 6 -2.37 7.07 -7.06
C ILE A 6 -1.74 6.29 -5.90
N GLY A 7 -2.47 6.13 -4.79
CA GLY A 7 -2.09 5.23 -3.70
C GLY A 7 -3.01 4.01 -3.68
N LEU A 8 -2.43 2.82 -3.57
CA LEU A 8 -3.16 1.54 -3.49
C LEU A 8 -2.74 0.76 -2.25
N MET A 9 -3.74 0.29 -1.51
CA MET A 9 -3.56 -0.41 -0.25
C MET A 9 -4.56 -1.57 -0.14
N SER A 10 -4.12 -2.69 0.42
CA SER A 10 -5.02 -3.70 0.96
C SER A 10 -4.55 -4.09 2.37
N GLY A 11 -5.46 -3.92 3.33
CA GLY A 11 -5.19 -4.15 4.75
C GLY A 11 -5.04 -5.62 5.09
N THR A 12 -4.52 -5.90 6.29
CA THR A 12 -4.43 -7.28 6.82
C THR A 12 -5.79 -7.87 7.19
N SER A 13 -6.86 -7.06 7.26
CA SER A 13 -8.23 -7.55 7.44
C SER A 13 -8.76 -8.30 6.21
N LEU A 14 -8.10 -8.15 5.05
CA LEU A 14 -8.49 -8.79 3.78
C LEU A 14 -9.93 -8.47 3.38
N ASP A 15 -10.41 -7.27 3.72
CA ASP A 15 -11.77 -6.82 3.38
C ASP A 15 -11.85 -6.33 1.94
N GLY A 16 -10.74 -5.83 1.39
CA GLY A 16 -10.67 -5.37 0.01
C GLY A 16 -9.43 -4.54 -0.29
N ILE A 17 -9.59 -3.72 -1.31
CA ILE A 17 -8.60 -2.86 -1.91
C ILE A 17 -9.11 -1.44 -1.82
N ASP A 18 -8.28 -0.54 -1.31
CA ASP A 18 -8.53 0.90 -1.28
C ASP A 18 -7.57 1.60 -2.24
N GLY A 19 -8.12 2.51 -3.03
CA GLY A 19 -7.39 3.34 -3.98
C GLY A 19 -7.74 4.82 -3.79
N VAL A 20 -6.73 5.67 -3.82
CA VAL A 20 -6.91 7.13 -3.78
C VAL A 20 -6.14 7.81 -4.91
N LEU A 21 -6.72 8.86 -5.49
CA LEU A 21 -6.02 9.81 -6.35
C LEU A 21 -5.72 11.06 -5.52
N ALA A 22 -4.45 11.39 -5.36
CA ALA A 22 -3.97 12.51 -4.58
C ALA A 22 -3.24 13.55 -5.46
N ASP A 23 -3.51 14.81 -5.19
CA ASP A 23 -2.83 15.96 -5.79
C ASP A 23 -1.86 16.58 -4.79
N PHE A 24 -0.58 16.63 -5.16
CA PHE A 24 0.53 17.20 -4.39
C PHE A 24 1.05 18.51 -5.00
N SER A 25 0.38 19.08 -6.01
CA SER A 25 0.82 20.32 -6.66
C SER A 25 0.72 21.55 -5.77
N GLY A 26 -0.13 21.49 -4.73
CA GLY A 26 -0.32 22.54 -3.74
C GLY A 26 0.58 22.39 -2.51
N PRO A 27 0.52 23.36 -1.58
CA PRO A 27 1.26 23.32 -0.31
C PRO A 27 0.79 22.21 0.64
N ARG A 28 -0.38 21.61 0.36
CA ARG A 28 -0.93 20.47 1.09
C ARG A 28 -1.46 19.46 0.09
N MET A 29 -1.24 18.18 0.39
CA MET A 29 -1.84 17.09 -0.37
C MET A 29 -3.37 17.13 -0.26
N VAL A 30 -4.06 16.92 -1.37
CA VAL A 30 -5.52 16.78 -1.41
C VAL A 30 -5.87 15.44 -2.05
N VAL A 31 -6.67 14.62 -1.36
CA VAL A 31 -7.31 13.45 -1.98
C VAL A 31 -8.48 13.94 -2.80
N THR A 32 -8.43 13.73 -4.12
CA THR A 32 -9.46 14.21 -5.05
C THR A 32 -10.51 13.15 -5.34
N HIS A 33 -10.10 11.87 -5.40
CA HIS A 33 -10.97 10.74 -5.67
C HIS A 33 -10.57 9.54 -4.83
N HIS A 34 -11.54 8.67 -4.58
CA HIS A 34 -11.38 7.42 -3.86
C HIS A 34 -12.23 6.35 -4.53
N ALA A 35 -11.68 5.14 -4.62
CA ALA A 35 -12.39 3.95 -5.06
C ALA A 35 -11.96 2.78 -4.19
N SER A 36 -12.90 1.89 -3.90
CA SER A 36 -12.60 0.63 -3.21
C SER A 36 -13.33 -0.53 -3.87
N ALA A 37 -12.75 -1.71 -3.74
CA ALA A 37 -13.32 -2.95 -4.26
C ALA A 37 -13.07 -4.09 -3.27
N PRO A 38 -14.08 -4.94 -2.99
CA PRO A 38 -13.86 -6.13 -2.17
C PRO A 38 -12.97 -7.11 -2.92
N PHE A 39 -12.24 -7.95 -2.18
CA PHE A 39 -11.59 -9.10 -2.80
C PHE A 39 -12.64 -10.10 -3.29
N SER A 40 -12.34 -10.80 -4.39
CA SER A 40 -13.12 -11.98 -4.75
C SER A 40 -12.99 -13.02 -3.61
N PRO A 41 -14.04 -13.81 -3.34
CA PRO A 41 -14.00 -14.83 -2.29
C PRO A 41 -12.79 -15.77 -2.43
N GLU A 42 -12.43 -16.12 -3.67
CA GLU A 42 -11.33 -17.02 -4.00
C GLU A 42 -9.98 -16.38 -3.69
N LEU A 43 -9.76 -15.13 -4.13
CA LEU A 43 -8.53 -14.41 -3.85
C LEU A 43 -8.37 -14.16 -2.35
N ARG A 44 -9.44 -13.80 -1.66
CA ARG A 44 -9.45 -13.62 -0.20
C ARG A 44 -9.07 -14.90 0.53
N ALA A 45 -9.69 -16.03 0.16
CA ALA A 45 -9.41 -17.32 0.76
C ALA A 45 -7.95 -17.74 0.53
N GLU A 46 -7.43 -17.51 -0.67
CA GLU A 46 -6.05 -17.85 -1.03
C GLU A 46 -5.03 -16.99 -0.27
N LEU A 47 -5.23 -15.67 -0.20
CA LEU A 47 -4.39 -14.76 0.57
C LEU A 47 -4.39 -15.14 2.06
N LEU A 48 -5.56 -15.51 2.61
CA LEU A 48 -5.67 -15.97 3.99
C LEU A 48 -4.90 -17.28 4.20
N ALA A 49 -5.06 -18.27 3.33
CA ALA A 49 -4.35 -19.54 3.42
C ALA A 49 -2.82 -19.35 3.33
N LEU A 50 -2.37 -18.39 2.51
CA LEU A 50 -0.98 -18.01 2.39
C LEU A 50 -0.43 -17.30 3.63
N ASN A 51 -1.22 -17.02 4.70
CA ASN A 51 -0.74 -16.52 6.00
C ASN A 51 -0.12 -17.63 6.89
N THR A 52 -0.23 -18.89 6.48
CA THR A 52 0.36 -20.06 7.16
C THR A 52 1.12 -20.91 6.17
N SER A 53 2.17 -21.62 6.63
CA SER A 53 2.92 -22.54 5.78
C SER A 53 2.01 -23.62 5.18
N GLY A 54 2.30 -24.05 3.95
CA GLY A 54 1.47 -25.04 3.27
C GLY A 54 2.04 -25.55 1.95
N ASP A 55 1.25 -26.35 1.25
CA ASP A 55 1.70 -26.97 0.01
C ASP A 55 1.84 -25.93 -1.12
N ASN A 56 2.97 -26.03 -1.84
CA ASN A 56 3.25 -25.27 -3.07
C ASN A 56 3.08 -23.75 -2.96
N GLU A 57 3.48 -23.17 -1.81
CA GLU A 57 3.28 -21.74 -1.50
C GLU A 57 3.88 -20.79 -2.54
N LEU A 58 5.01 -21.12 -3.18
CA LEU A 58 5.64 -20.26 -4.17
C LEU A 58 4.77 -20.05 -5.43
N HIS A 59 4.22 -21.16 -5.97
CA HIS A 59 3.32 -21.10 -7.13
C HIS A 59 2.05 -20.34 -6.79
N ARG A 60 1.46 -20.67 -5.64
CA ARG A 60 0.25 -20.05 -5.10
C ARG A 60 0.41 -18.55 -4.87
N ALA A 61 1.50 -18.14 -4.24
CA ALA A 61 1.85 -16.74 -4.03
C ALA A 61 2.02 -15.97 -5.34
N ALA A 62 2.64 -16.58 -6.36
CA ALA A 62 2.79 -15.95 -7.67
C ALA A 62 1.43 -15.73 -8.36
N LEU A 63 0.53 -16.72 -8.31
CA LEU A 63 -0.83 -16.56 -8.86
C LEU A 63 -1.66 -15.54 -8.07
N ALA A 64 -1.59 -15.57 -6.74
CA ALA A 64 -2.27 -14.59 -5.89
C ALA A 64 -1.75 -13.17 -6.13
N GLY A 65 -0.45 -12.98 -6.30
CA GLY A 65 0.16 -11.69 -6.67
C GLY A 65 -0.33 -11.17 -8.03
N ASN A 66 -0.50 -12.05 -9.02
CA ASN A 66 -1.08 -11.69 -10.31
C ASN A 66 -2.55 -11.29 -10.20
N ALA A 67 -3.34 -12.05 -9.43
CA ALA A 67 -4.76 -11.76 -9.21
C ALA A 67 -4.93 -10.43 -8.46
N LEU A 68 -4.12 -10.17 -7.44
CA LEU A 68 -4.09 -8.89 -6.73
C LEU A 68 -3.79 -7.71 -7.65
N SER A 69 -2.76 -7.81 -8.49
CA SER A 69 -2.42 -6.74 -9.44
C SER A 69 -3.52 -6.48 -10.47
N ARG A 70 -4.28 -7.51 -10.88
CA ARG A 70 -5.45 -7.31 -11.75
C ARG A 70 -6.54 -6.53 -11.03
N ALA A 71 -6.86 -6.91 -9.79
CA ALA A 71 -7.86 -6.22 -8.99
C ALA A 71 -7.45 -4.77 -8.64
N TYR A 72 -6.15 -4.54 -8.37
CA TYR A 72 -5.59 -3.19 -8.21
C TYR A 72 -5.75 -2.36 -9.49
N ALA A 73 -5.49 -2.94 -10.67
CA ALA A 73 -5.68 -2.24 -11.94
C ALA A 73 -7.16 -1.84 -12.16
N ASP A 74 -8.11 -2.69 -11.76
CA ASP A 74 -9.54 -2.37 -11.87
C ASP A 74 -9.93 -1.17 -10.98
N VAL A 75 -9.35 -1.07 -9.77
CA VAL A 75 -9.50 0.10 -8.89
C VAL A 75 -8.88 1.35 -9.50
N VAL A 76 -7.69 1.24 -10.11
CA VAL A 76 -7.03 2.35 -10.82
C VAL A 76 -7.90 2.84 -11.98
N HIS A 77 -8.43 1.93 -12.81
CA HIS A 77 -9.31 2.30 -13.91
C HIS A 77 -10.58 2.99 -13.42
N THR A 78 -11.13 2.57 -12.28
CA THR A 78 -12.26 3.24 -11.63
C THR A 78 -11.91 4.68 -11.24
N LEU A 79 -10.75 4.91 -10.61
CA LEU A 79 -10.28 6.26 -10.26
C LEU A 79 -10.08 7.16 -11.49
N LEU A 80 -9.49 6.62 -12.56
CA LEU A 80 -9.28 7.36 -13.82
C LEU A 80 -10.62 7.70 -14.49
N GLN A 81 -11.56 6.76 -14.51
CA GLN A 81 -12.90 6.99 -15.05
C GLN A 81 -13.66 8.05 -14.26
N GLN A 82 -13.62 8.00 -12.93
CA GLN A 82 -14.30 8.98 -12.06
C GLN A 82 -13.71 10.38 -12.20
N SER A 83 -12.38 10.48 -12.28
CA SER A 83 -11.68 11.76 -12.42
C SER A 83 -11.71 12.34 -13.84
N GLY A 84 -12.01 11.52 -14.86
CA GLY A 84 -11.93 11.90 -16.26
C GLY A 84 -10.49 12.14 -16.77
N LEU A 85 -9.48 11.72 -16.00
CA LEU A 85 -8.08 11.91 -16.33
C LEU A 85 -7.53 10.72 -17.14
N PRO A 86 -6.66 10.97 -18.13
CA PRO A 86 -5.91 9.90 -18.78
C PRO A 86 -4.81 9.37 -17.84
N ALA A 87 -4.42 8.11 -18.02
CA ALA A 87 -3.31 7.50 -17.28
C ALA A 87 -2.01 8.31 -17.36
N SER A 88 -1.74 8.96 -18.50
CA SER A 88 -0.56 9.81 -18.72
C SER A 88 -0.53 11.08 -17.88
N ALA A 89 -1.63 11.45 -17.21
CA ALA A 89 -1.66 12.55 -16.26
C ALA A 89 -1.19 12.14 -14.86
N ILE A 90 -1.04 10.84 -14.60
CA ILE A 90 -0.60 10.30 -13.31
C ILE A 90 0.91 10.09 -13.35
N GLN A 91 1.63 10.74 -12.44
CA GLN A 91 3.09 10.70 -12.38
C GLN A 91 3.61 9.31 -12.00
N ALA A 92 3.01 8.72 -10.96
CA ALA A 92 3.27 7.36 -10.52
C ALA A 92 2.14 6.86 -9.61
N MET A 93 2.12 5.56 -9.36
CA MET A 93 1.33 4.97 -8.29
C MET A 93 2.19 4.28 -7.24
N GLY A 94 1.80 4.41 -5.98
CA GLY A 94 2.35 3.64 -4.88
C GLY A 94 1.46 2.44 -4.56
N ALA A 95 1.98 1.23 -4.69
CA ALA A 95 1.25 -0.01 -4.44
C ALA A 95 1.85 -0.77 -3.25
N HIS A 96 1.13 -0.81 -2.13
CA HIS A 96 1.59 -1.52 -0.94
C HIS A 96 1.62 -3.04 -1.15
N GLY A 97 0.63 -3.58 -1.87
CA GLY A 97 0.42 -5.02 -2.01
C GLY A 97 -0.26 -5.62 -0.78
N GLN A 98 -0.34 -6.96 -0.73
CA GLN A 98 -0.95 -7.68 0.39
C GLN A 98 0.10 -8.35 1.26
N THR A 99 0.23 -7.93 2.52
CA THR A 99 1.12 -8.61 3.47
C THR A 99 0.63 -10.02 3.75
N VAL A 100 1.50 -11.01 3.57
CA VAL A 100 1.27 -12.42 3.97
C VAL A 100 2.29 -12.90 5.01
N ARG A 101 3.47 -12.28 5.09
CA ARG A 101 4.46 -12.52 6.17
C ARG A 101 5.08 -11.20 6.60
N HIS A 102 5.27 -11.04 7.91
CA HIS A 102 5.99 -9.92 8.49
C HIS A 102 6.73 -10.44 9.72
N ARG A 103 8.05 -10.57 9.59
CA ARG A 103 8.98 -11.17 10.56
C ARG A 103 10.27 -10.33 10.62
N PRO A 104 10.19 -9.00 10.80
CA PRO A 104 11.39 -8.17 10.92
C PRO A 104 12.19 -8.56 12.17
N GLN A 105 13.50 -8.42 12.12
CA GLN A 105 14.44 -8.71 13.20
C GLN A 105 14.49 -10.17 13.72
N GLU A 106 13.69 -11.07 13.16
CA GLU A 106 13.79 -12.51 13.42
C GLU A 106 14.93 -13.16 12.61
N PHE A 107 15.25 -14.43 12.92
CA PHE A 107 16.26 -15.27 12.28
C PHE A 107 17.71 -14.76 12.43
N ASP A 108 18.08 -13.71 11.70
CA ASP A 108 19.43 -13.14 11.61
C ASP A 108 19.51 -11.69 12.13
N GLY A 109 18.45 -11.21 12.80
CA GLY A 109 18.37 -9.83 13.29
C GLY A 109 17.93 -8.82 12.24
N THR A 110 17.88 -9.20 10.96
CA THR A 110 17.25 -8.42 9.89
C THR A 110 15.85 -8.97 9.61
N GLY A 111 15.72 -10.29 9.48
CA GLY A 111 14.44 -10.95 9.19
C GLY A 111 13.89 -10.55 7.82
N TYR A 112 12.57 -10.65 7.63
CA TYR A 112 11.95 -10.34 6.33
C TYR A 112 10.51 -9.87 6.44
N THR A 113 10.02 -9.30 5.34
CA THR A 113 8.60 -9.03 5.13
C THR A 113 8.23 -9.38 3.70
N LEU A 114 7.00 -9.86 3.49
CA LEU A 114 6.50 -10.25 2.18
C LEU A 114 5.12 -9.66 1.94
N GLN A 115 5.08 -8.71 1.02
CA GLN A 115 3.87 -8.21 0.41
C GLN A 115 3.72 -8.86 -0.97
N LEU A 116 2.64 -9.59 -1.18
CA LEU A 116 2.31 -10.13 -2.50
C LEU A 116 1.80 -9.02 -3.42
N GLY A 117 2.09 -9.20 -4.70
CA GLY A 117 1.69 -8.33 -5.81
C GLY A 117 2.58 -8.62 -7.02
N ASN A 118 2.17 -8.17 -8.19
CA ASN A 118 2.99 -8.14 -9.40
C ASN A 118 3.03 -6.69 -9.94
N PRO A 119 4.00 -5.86 -9.49
CA PRO A 119 4.08 -4.45 -9.90
C PRO A 119 4.29 -4.28 -11.41
N ALA A 120 5.02 -5.19 -12.06
CA ALA A 120 5.22 -5.16 -13.51
C ALA A 120 3.89 -5.37 -14.26
N LEU A 121 3.10 -6.38 -13.86
CA LEU A 121 1.77 -6.59 -14.43
C LEU A 121 0.83 -5.40 -14.19
N LEU A 122 0.90 -4.77 -13.00
CA LEU A 122 0.11 -3.59 -12.69
C LEU A 122 0.51 -2.40 -13.58
N ALA A 123 1.81 -2.17 -13.78
CA ALA A 123 2.33 -1.13 -14.66
C ALA A 123 1.87 -1.36 -16.11
N GLU A 124 2.03 -2.58 -16.63
CA GLU A 124 1.60 -2.95 -17.99
C GLU A 124 0.09 -2.77 -18.21
N ARG A 125 -0.73 -3.07 -17.20
CA ARG A 125 -2.19 -2.94 -17.30
C ARG A 125 -2.68 -1.51 -17.24
N THR A 126 -1.97 -0.64 -16.52
CA THR A 126 -2.43 0.74 -16.26
C THR A 126 -1.72 1.76 -17.13
N GLY A 127 -0.55 1.43 -17.67
CA GLY A 127 0.31 2.38 -18.39
C GLY A 127 0.95 3.44 -17.48
N ILE A 128 1.00 3.19 -16.16
CA ILE A 128 1.49 4.13 -15.15
C ILE A 128 2.69 3.50 -14.43
N ALA A 129 3.70 4.31 -14.10
CA ALA A 129 4.84 3.86 -13.31
C ALA A 129 4.40 3.40 -11.91
N VAL A 130 4.89 2.24 -11.46
CA VAL A 130 4.54 1.66 -10.15
C VAL A 130 5.75 1.68 -9.23
N VAL A 131 5.59 2.29 -8.06
CA VAL A 131 6.50 2.17 -6.92
C VAL A 131 5.86 1.19 -5.92
N ALA A 132 6.60 0.17 -5.52
CA ALA A 132 6.13 -0.88 -4.62
C ALA A 132 7.25 -1.32 -3.66
N ASP A 133 6.97 -2.31 -2.82
CA ASP A 133 7.93 -2.90 -1.87
C ASP A 133 8.54 -1.89 -0.88
N PHE A 134 7.67 -1.05 -0.29
CA PHE A 134 8.09 0.04 0.60
C PHE A 134 8.76 -0.46 1.89
N ARG A 135 8.42 -1.66 2.37
CA ARG A 135 8.84 -2.15 3.68
C ARG A 135 10.21 -2.79 3.67
N SER A 136 10.57 -3.48 2.58
CA SER A 136 11.81 -4.26 2.52
C SER A 136 13.05 -3.40 2.69
N ARG A 137 13.04 -2.15 2.21
CA ARG A 137 14.16 -1.22 2.40
C ARG A 137 14.40 -0.86 3.86
N ASP A 138 13.33 -0.64 4.64
CA ASP A 138 13.45 -0.32 6.07
C ASP A 138 13.94 -1.54 6.86
N VAL A 139 13.41 -2.73 6.56
CA VAL A 139 13.90 -3.99 7.15
C VAL A 139 15.38 -4.20 6.84
N ALA A 140 15.81 -4.01 5.58
CA ALA A 140 17.22 -4.12 5.19
C ALA A 140 18.14 -3.10 5.87
N ALA A 141 17.60 -1.97 6.35
CA ALA A 141 18.31 -0.98 7.14
C ALA A 141 18.33 -1.31 8.65
N GLY A 142 17.82 -2.47 9.08
CA GLY A 142 17.70 -2.89 10.47
C GLY A 142 16.41 -2.42 11.16
N GLY A 143 15.52 -1.77 10.43
CA GLY A 143 14.22 -1.30 10.90
C GLY A 143 13.19 -2.42 11.03
N GLN A 144 11.97 -2.02 11.37
CA GLN A 144 10.84 -2.94 11.57
C GLN A 144 10.02 -3.17 10.30
N GLY A 145 10.21 -2.37 9.25
CA GLY A 145 9.34 -2.34 8.07
C GLY A 145 7.94 -1.79 8.35
N ALA A 146 7.65 -1.36 9.59
CA ALA A 146 6.34 -0.86 10.03
C ALA A 146 6.46 -0.13 11.40
N PRO A 147 5.57 0.84 11.68
CA PRO A 147 4.73 1.57 10.73
C PRO A 147 5.58 2.55 9.90
N LEU A 148 5.32 2.66 8.59
CA LEU A 148 6.03 3.61 7.70
C LEU A 148 5.37 5.01 7.65
N VAL A 149 4.14 5.10 8.14
CA VAL A 149 3.32 6.33 8.11
C VAL A 149 3.76 7.47 9.04
N PRO A 150 4.60 7.32 10.09
CA PRO A 150 4.94 8.45 10.97
C PRO A 150 5.55 9.66 10.26
N ALA A 151 6.41 9.47 9.26
CA ALA A 151 6.97 10.58 8.48
C ALA A 151 5.89 11.32 7.69
N PHE A 152 4.94 10.59 7.10
CA PHE A 152 3.78 11.16 6.43
C PHE A 152 2.86 11.89 7.43
N HIS A 153 2.61 11.30 8.60
CA HIS A 153 1.82 11.93 9.66
C HIS A 153 2.45 13.25 10.14
N GLN A 154 3.77 13.31 10.32
CA GLN A 154 4.47 14.56 10.65
C GLN A 154 4.22 15.63 9.58
N GLY A 155 4.39 15.28 8.29
CA GLY A 155 4.22 16.23 7.19
C GLY A 155 2.79 16.75 7.00
N VAL A 156 1.77 15.94 7.34
CA VAL A 156 0.35 16.29 7.11
C VAL A 156 -0.35 16.81 8.36
N PHE A 157 -0.07 16.22 9.52
CA PHE A 157 -0.78 16.49 10.78
C PHE A 157 0.07 17.20 11.82
N GLY A 158 1.39 17.30 11.62
CA GLY A 158 2.29 18.02 12.52
C GLY A 158 1.86 19.48 12.70
N ARG A 159 2.04 19.99 13.92
CA ARG A 159 1.66 21.36 14.28
C ARG A 159 2.78 22.00 15.09
N PRO A 160 3.18 23.25 14.76
CA PRO A 160 4.18 23.96 15.54
C PRO A 160 3.75 24.11 17.01
N ASN A 161 4.67 23.84 17.94
CA ASN A 161 4.45 23.95 19.39
C ASN A 161 3.34 23.05 19.99
N GLU A 162 2.83 22.06 19.24
CA GLU A 162 1.80 21.13 19.72
C GLU A 162 2.28 19.68 19.55
N THR A 163 2.05 18.85 20.57
CA THR A 163 2.17 17.40 20.40
C THR A 163 0.88 16.84 19.80
N VAL A 164 0.98 16.18 18.66
CA VAL A 164 -0.17 15.57 17.97
C VAL A 164 -0.05 14.05 18.01
N LEU A 165 -1.12 13.38 18.43
CA LEU A 165 -1.22 11.93 18.43
C LEU A 165 -2.09 11.47 17.25
N VAL A 166 -1.56 10.59 16.42
CA VAL A 166 -2.30 9.98 15.30
C VAL A 166 -2.44 8.49 15.57
N LEU A 167 -3.65 8.05 15.90
CA LEU A 167 -3.97 6.65 16.18
C LEU A 167 -4.68 6.02 14.98
N ASN A 168 -4.04 5.03 14.35
CA ASN A 168 -4.68 4.18 13.36
C ASN A 168 -5.18 2.89 14.02
N ILE A 169 -6.48 2.58 13.85
CA ILE A 169 -7.12 1.38 14.37
C ILE A 169 -7.49 0.47 13.18
N GLY A 170 -6.59 -0.45 12.84
CA GLY A 170 -6.83 -1.49 11.84
C GLY A 170 -6.78 -2.89 12.48
N GLY A 171 -6.47 -3.91 11.68
CA GLY A 171 -6.22 -5.26 12.23
C GLY A 171 -5.09 -5.29 13.27
N ILE A 172 -4.11 -4.39 13.13
CA ILE A 172 -3.13 -4.04 14.16
C ILE A 172 -3.16 -2.51 14.33
N SER A 173 -3.38 -2.05 15.56
CA SER A 173 -3.35 -0.63 15.88
C SER A 173 -1.91 -0.09 15.94
N ASN A 174 -1.72 1.15 15.50
CA ASN A 174 -0.44 1.85 15.62
C ASN A 174 -0.65 3.32 15.96
N LEU A 175 0.29 3.90 16.72
CA LEU A 175 0.27 5.28 17.18
C LEU A 175 1.51 6.00 16.65
N SER A 176 1.32 7.16 16.02
CA SER A 176 2.40 8.12 15.79
C SER A 176 2.31 9.24 16.82
N VAL A 177 3.41 9.51 17.49
CA VAL A 177 3.57 10.64 18.41
C VAL A 177 4.39 11.70 17.69
N LEU A 178 3.74 12.79 17.31
CA LEU A 178 4.36 13.92 16.62
C LEU A 178 4.71 14.95 17.69
N GLY A 179 6.00 15.07 18.03
CA GLY A 179 6.47 15.98 19.07
C GLY A 179 6.23 17.44 18.69
N ALA A 180 6.14 18.31 19.71
CA ALA A 180 6.28 19.74 19.49
C ALA A 180 7.74 20.05 19.13
N ASP A 181 7.93 20.86 18.09
CA ASP A 181 9.24 21.41 17.71
C ASP A 181 9.71 22.48 18.70
#